data_AF-A0A5K0X6D5-F1
#
_entry.id   AF-A0A5K0X6D5-F1
#
_cell.length_a   1.000
_cell.length_b   1.000
_cell.length_c   1.000
_cell.angle_alpha   90.00
_cell.angle_beta   90.00
_cell.angle_gamma   90.00
#
_symmetry.space_group_name_H-M   'P 1'
#
loop_
_entity.id
_entity.type
_entity.pdbx_description
1 polymer ?
#
loop_
_entity_poly.entity_id
_entity_poly.type
_entity_poly.pdbx_seq_one_letter_code
_entity_poly.pdbx_strand_id
1 'polypeptide(L)' 'GVRVLGYLFWTISDNWEWADGYGPKFGLVAVDRINGLARIPRPSYFLFSK' A
#
# COMPACT_ATOMS: atom_id res chain seq x y z
N GLY A 1 23.70 17.80 -10.80
CA GLY A 1 22.46 17.02 -10.58
C GLY A 1 22.05 17.10 -9.13
N VAL A 2 20.82 16.69 -8.79
CA VAL A 2 20.29 16.72 -7.41
C VAL A 2 20.64 15.43 -6.66
N ARG A 3 21.02 15.52 -5.39
CA ARG A 3 21.33 14.36 -4.53
C ARG A 3 20.05 13.80 -3.90
N VAL A 4 19.49 12.75 -4.49
CA VAL A 4 18.34 12.02 -3.94
C VAL A 4 18.84 10.96 -2.95
N LEU A 5 18.32 10.99 -1.71
CA LEU A 5 18.78 10.09 -0.64
C LEU A 5 17.90 8.84 -0.47
N GLY A 6 16.69 8.84 -1.02
CA GLY A 6 15.78 7.71 -0.87
C GLY A 6 14.45 7.92 -1.58
N TYR A 7 13.64 6.87 -1.55
CA TYR A 7 12.31 6.80 -2.13
C TYR A 7 11.40 6.01 -1.18
N LEU A 8 10.19 6.49 -0.95
CA LEU A 8 9.18 5.84 -0.13
C LEU A 8 7.94 5.62 -0.99
N PHE A 9 7.55 4.36 -1.16
CA PHE A 9 6.36 4.00 -1.92
C PHE A 9 5.09 4.31 -1.10
N TRP A 10 4.13 4.97 -1.75
CA TRP A 10 2.79 5.19 -1.23
C TRP A 10 1.83 4.14 -1.83
N THR A 11 1.24 3.21 -1.08
CA THR A 11 1.32 2.99 0.38
C THR A 11 1.74 1.58 0.73
N ILE A 12 2.06 1.36 2.00
CA ILE A 12 2.24 0.01 2.52
C ILE A 12 0.95 -0.81 2.49
N SER A 13 -0.21 -0.23 2.82
CA SER A 13 -1.49 -0.93 2.86
C SER A 13 -2.66 -0.11 2.32
N ASP A 14 -3.71 -0.81 1.88
CA ASP A 14 -4.98 -0.17 1.49
C ASP A 14 -5.58 0.57 2.69
N ASN A 15 -5.83 1.87 2.53
CA ASN A 15 -6.30 2.74 3.61
C ASN A 15 -7.52 3.56 3.17
N TRP A 16 -7.91 4.57 3.96
CA TRP A 16 -9.04 5.47 3.66
C TRP A 16 -8.55 6.63 2.79
N GLU A 17 -9.05 6.70 1.57
CA GLU A 17 -8.64 7.67 0.56
C GLU A 17 -9.62 8.85 0.50
N TRP A 18 -9.75 9.56 1.62
CA TRP A 18 -10.47 10.84 1.73
C TRP A 18 -11.89 10.82 1.14
N ALA A 19 -12.12 11.56 0.05
CA ALA A 19 -13.42 11.67 -0.62
C ALA A 19 -13.87 10.34 -1.25
N ASP A 20 -12.94 9.46 -1.59
CA ASP A 20 -13.20 8.18 -2.25
C ASP A 20 -13.37 7.02 -1.25
N GLY A 21 -13.23 7.31 0.05
CA GLY A 21 -13.38 6.34 1.12
C GLY A 21 -12.47 5.12 0.94
N TYR A 22 -13.02 3.91 1.05
CA TYR A 22 -12.24 2.67 0.90
C TYR A 22 -12.26 2.09 -0.52
N GLY A 23 -12.77 2.81 -1.52
CA GLY A 23 -12.84 2.32 -2.91
C GLY A 23 -11.44 2.08 -3.50
N PRO A 24 -10.60 3.11 -3.62
CA PRO A 24 -9.27 2.99 -4.20
C PRO A 24 -8.34 2.10 -3.36
N LYS A 25 -7.42 1.42 -4.05
CA LYS A 25 -6.50 0.42 -3.46
C LYS A 25 -5.06 0.70 -3.91
N PHE A 26 -4.33 1.49 -3.14
CA PHE A 26 -2.94 1.87 -3.42
C PHE A 26 -1.90 1.04 -2.66
N GLY A 27 -2.34 0.20 -1.71
CA GLY A 27 -1.43 -0.54 -0.85
C GLY A 27 -0.67 -1.62 -1.59
N LEU A 28 0.64 -1.73 -1.29
CA LEU A 28 1.41 -2.95 -1.55
C LEU A 28 0.78 -4.17 -0.85
N VAL A 29 0.09 -3.95 0.27
CA VAL A 29 -0.63 -4.96 1.03
C VAL A 29 -2.14 -4.67 0.96
N ALA A 30 -2.90 -5.63 0.45
CA ALA A 30 -4.34 -5.57 0.46
C ALA A 30 -4.89 -5.71 1.88
N VAL A 31 -5.96 -4.97 2.20
CA VAL A 31 -6.67 -5.07 3.49
C VAL A 31 -8.06 -5.63 3.26
N ASP A 32 -8.30 -6.84 3.77
CA ASP A 32 -9.62 -7.47 3.78
C ASP A 32 -10.47 -6.93 4.94
N ARG A 33 -11.42 -6.06 4.62
CA ARG A 33 -12.26 -5.37 5.61
C ARG A 33 -13.40 -6.20 6.17
N ILE A 34 -13.77 -7.30 5.52
CA ILE A 34 -14.83 -8.20 6.00
C ILE A 34 -14.26 -9.31 6.88
N ASN A 35 -13.00 -9.68 6.69
CA ASN A 35 -12.32 -10.72 7.45
C ASN A 35 -11.32 -10.13 8.47
N GLY A 36 -11.82 -9.29 9.39
CA GLY A 36 -11.04 -8.80 10.53
C GLY A 36 -9.80 -7.97 10.17
N LEU A 37 -9.83 -7.24 9.05
CA LEU A 37 -8.70 -6.45 8.54
C LEU A 37 -7.48 -7.33 8.18
N ALA A 38 -7.67 -8.55 7.66
CA ALA A 38 -6.56 -9.39 7.24
C ALA A 38 -5.67 -8.68 6.19
N ARG A 39 -4.35 -8.88 6.29
CA ARG A 39 -3.34 -8.26 5.42
C ARG A 39 -2.81 -9.28 4.43
N ILE A 40 -2.95 -8.99 3.15
CA ILE A 40 -2.57 -9.92 2.08
C ILE A 40 -1.57 -9.20 1.15
N PRO A 41 -0.27 -9.56 1.19
CA PRO A 41 0.72 -8.95 0.31
C PRO A 41 0.36 -9.14 -1.17
N ARG A 42 0.40 -8.05 -1.95
CA ARG A 42 0.24 -8.10 -3.41
C ARG A 42 1.59 -8.41 -4.07
N PRO A 43 1.62 -8.86 -5.35
CA PRO A 43 2.88 -9.11 -6.06
C PRO A 43 3.86 -7.92 -6.02
N SER A 44 3.35 -6.69 -6.08
CA SER A 44 4.16 -5.47 -6.01
C SER A 44 4.90 -5.30 -4.68
N TYR A 45 4.38 -5.85 -3.57
CA TYR A 45 5.06 -5.85 -2.28
C TYR A 45 6.44 -6.51 -2.37
N PHE A 46 6.52 -7.61 -3.10
CA PHE A 46 7.75 -8.41 -3.19
C PHE A 46 8.86 -7.74 -4.02
N LEU A 47 8.53 -6.72 -4.81
CA LEU A 47 9.55 -5.88 -5.46
C LEU A 47 10.37 -5.05 -4.46
N PHE A 48 9.78 -4.78 -3.29
CA PHE A 48 10.40 -4.00 -2.21
C PHE A 48 10.82 -4.86 -1.02
N SER A 49 10.55 -6.17 -1.04
CA SER A 49 11.05 -7.11 -0.03
C SER A 49 12.46 -7.57 -0.37
N LYS A 50 13.33 -7.68 0.65
CA LYS A 50 14.66 -8.28 0.51
C LYS A 50 14.57 -9.79 0.36
#